data_AF-A0A847SIV6-F1
#
_entry.id   AF-A0A847SIV6-F1
#
_cell.length_a   1.000
_cell.length_b   1.000
_cell.length_c   1.000
_cell.angle_alpha   90.00
_cell.angle_beta   90.00
_cell.angle_gamma   90.00
#
_symmetry.space_group_name_H-M   'P 1'
#
loop_
_entity.id
_entity.type
_entity.pdbx_description
1 polymer ?
#
loop_
_entity_poly.entity_id
_entity_poly.type
_entity_poly.pdbx_seq_one_letter_code
_entity_poly.pdbx_strand_id
1 'polypeptide(L)' 'MKFINYLESIAGISVYPMASLLLLFTFFVGASLWAFKADKKMVDHISRIPLDNNDDHSL' A
#
# COMPACT_ATOMS: atom_id res chain seq x y z
N MET A 1 21.16 14.37 28.09
CA MET A 1 20.92 13.01 28.65
C MET A 1 19.82 12.96 29.73
N LYS A 2 19.26 14.08 30.24
CA LYS A 2 18.25 14.06 31.31
C LYS A 2 16.83 13.62 30.91
N PHE A 3 16.46 13.70 29.63
CA PHE A 3 15.08 13.48 29.18
C PHE A 3 14.72 12.01 28.95
N ILE A 4 15.68 11.18 28.53
CA ILE A 4 15.44 9.76 28.21
C ILE A 4 14.99 9.00 29.48
N ASN A 5 15.66 9.20 30.61
CA ASN A 5 15.25 8.58 31.89
C ASN A 5 13.88 9.04 32.37
N TYR A 6 13.48 10.28 32.07
CA TYR A 6 12.17 10.80 32.47
C TYR A 6 11.05 10.12 31.68
N LEU A 7 11.28 9.83 30.40
CA LEU A 7 10.33 9.11 29.55
C LEU A 7 10.28 7.63 29.90
N GLU A 8 11.42 7.00 30.20
CA GLU A 8 11.50 5.60 30.62
C GLU A 8 10.83 5.36 31.98
N SER A 9 10.90 6.34 32.90
CA SER A 9 10.18 6.30 34.18
C SER A 9 8.65 6.31 34.01
N ILE A 10 8.13 6.70 32.85
CA ILE A 10 6.69 6.65 32.57
C ILE A 10 6.35 5.20 32.15
N ALA A 11 5.74 4.47 33.08
CA ALA A 11 5.25 3.12 32.82
C ALA A 11 4.31 3.13 31.59
N GLY A 12 4.62 2.31 30.58
CA GLY A 12 3.82 2.19 29.35
C GLY A 12 4.25 3.08 28.17
N ILE A 13 5.32 3.87 28.29
CA ILE A 13 5.82 4.71 27.18
C ILE A 13 6.17 3.91 25.90
N SER A 14 6.56 2.65 26.05
CA SER A 14 6.94 1.75 24.95
C SER A 14 5.78 1.36 24.04
N VAL A 15 4.53 1.54 24.49
CA VAL A 15 3.34 1.24 23.68
C VAL A 15 3.17 2.24 22.54
N TYR A 16 3.51 3.52 22.75
CA TYR A 16 3.34 4.55 21.72
C TYR A 16 4.17 4.30 20.45
N PRO A 17 5.47 3.96 20.53
CA PRO A 17 6.26 3.54 19.36
C PRO A 17 5.74 2.28 18.67
N MET A 18 5.33 1.27 19.42
CA MET A 18 4.79 0.04 18.81
C MET A 18 3.45 0.29 18.12
N ALA A 19 2.55 1.04 18.76
CA ALA A 19 1.24 1.37 18.21
C ALA A 19 1.35 2.25 16.95
N SER A 20 2.27 3.21 16.92
CA SER A 20 2.49 4.05 15.73
C SER A 20 3.03 3.23 14.56
N LEU A 21 3.96 2.32 14.82
CA LEU A 21 4.49 1.40 13.81
C LEU A 21 3.40 0.49 13.26
N LEU A 22 2.58 -0.09 14.14
CA LEU A 22 1.45 -0.93 13.73
C LEU A 22 0.38 -0.15 12.96
N LEU A 23 0.06 1.09 13.38
CA LEU A 23 -0.88 1.94 12.66
C LEU A 23 -0.39 2.26 11.25
N LEU A 24 0.87 2.70 11.12
CA LEU A 24 1.48 3.01 9.83
C LEU A 24 1.54 1.77 8.94
N PHE A 25 1.99 0.64 9.49
CA PHE A 25 2.06 -0.64 8.79
C PHE A 25 0.68 -1.10 8.31
N THR A 26 -0.32 -1.05 9.19
CA THR A 26 -1.71 -1.44 8.86
C THR A 26 -2.28 -0.56 7.75
N PHE A 27 -1.99 0.74 7.76
CA PHE A 27 -2.38 1.65 6.68
C PHE A 27 -1.79 1.21 5.34
N PHE A 28 -0.48 0.91 5.29
CA PHE A 28 0.18 0.41 4.09
C PHE A 28 -0.35 -0.96 3.63
N VAL A 29 -0.60 -1.88 4.56
CA VAL A 29 -1.17 -3.21 4.24
C VAL A 29 -2.58 -3.05 3.66
N GLY A 30 -3.44 -2.23 4.29
CA GLY A 30 -4.78 -1.96 3.80
C GLY A 30 -4.78 -1.33 2.41
N ALA A 31 -3.93 -0.33 2.18
CA ALA A 31 -3.75 0.28 0.87
C ALA A 31 -3.23 -0.70 -0.17
N SER A 32 -2.26 -1.55 0.18
CA SER A 32 -1.71 -2.58 -0.72
C SER A 32 -2.79 -3.58 -1.14
N LEU A 33 -3.57 -4.09 -0.19
CA LEU A 33 -4.70 -4.99 -0.49
C LEU A 33 -5.75 -4.34 -1.39
N TRP A 34 -6.01 -3.04 -1.20
CA TRP A 34 -6.92 -2.28 -2.06
C TRP A 34 -6.35 -2.05 -3.47
N ALA A 35 -5.07 -1.72 -3.58
CA ALA A 35 -4.36 -1.54 -4.85
C ALA A 35 -4.40 -2.82 -5.71
N PHE A 36 -4.09 -3.98 -5.13
CA PHE A 36 -4.16 -5.26 -5.84
C PHE A 36 -5.58 -5.60 -6.35
N LYS A 37 -6.64 -5.18 -5.63
CA LYS A 37 -8.03 -5.34 -6.10
C LYS A 37 -8.38 -4.36 -7.23
N ALA A 38 -7.88 -3.13 -7.19
CA ALA A 38 -8.15 -2.12 -8.20
C ALA A 38 -7.47 -2.45 -9.55
N ASP A 39 -6.24 -2.94 -9.53
CA ASP A 39 -5.48 -3.28 -10.74
C ASP A 39 -6.18 -4.33 -11.61
N LYS A 40 -6.76 -5.37 -10.99
CA LYS A 40 -7.40 -6.46 -11.76
C LYS A 40 -8.54 -5.97 -12.66
N LYS A 41 -9.31 -4.96 -12.25
CA LYS A 41 -10.45 -4.46 -13.04
C LYS A 41 -9.98 -3.57 -14.21
N MET A 42 -8.90 -2.83 -14.03
CA MET A 42 -8.35 -1.94 -15.06
C MET A 42 -7.55 -2.72 -16.11
N VAL A 43 -6.76 -3.71 -15.67
CA VAL A 43 -5.99 -4.60 -16.56
C VAL A 43 -6.91 -5.42 -17.45
N ASP A 44 -8.03 -5.93 -16.94
CA ASP A 44 -8.96 -6.75 -17.72
C ASP A 44 -9.72 -5.94 -18.80
N HIS A 45 -9.88 -4.62 -18.58
CA HIS A 45 -10.47 -3.72 -19.56
C HIS A 45 -9.47 -3.35 -20.67
N ILE A 46 -8.21 -3.08 -20.30
CA ILE A 46 -7.12 -2.79 -21.25
C ILE A 46 -6.76 -4.04 -22.06
N SER A 47 -6.77 -5.22 -21.44
CA SER A 47 -6.49 -6.50 -22.10
C SER A 47 -7.57 -6.92 -23.11
N ARG A 48 -8.76 -6.29 -23.08
CA ARG A 48 -9.85 -6.50 -24.05
C ARG A 48 -9.89 -5.43 -25.12
N ILE A 49 -9.00 -4.43 -25.08
CA ILE A 49 -8.80 -3.56 -26.23
C ILE A 49 -8.13 -4.46 -27.27
N PRO A 50 -8.79 -4.79 -28.40
CA PRO A 50 -8.13 -5.50 -29.46
C PRO A 50 -6.96 -4.62 -29.89
N LEU A 51 -5.74 -5.17 -29.80
CA LEU A 51 -4.62 -4.62 -30.54
C LEU A 51 -5.08 -4.64 -32.00
N ASP A 52 -5.41 -3.47 -32.53
CA ASP A 52 -5.72 -3.26 -33.94
C ASP A 52 -4.43 -3.52 -34.73
N ASN A 53 -4.11 -4.80 -34.88
CA ASN A 53 -3.00 -5.34 -35.65
C ASN A 53 -3.55 -6.05 -36.90
N ASN A 54 -4.57 -5.46 -37.53
CA ASN A 54 -4.89 -5.72 -38.92
C ASN A 54 -4.46 -4.45 -39.69
N ASP A 55 -3.17 -4.18 -39.84
CA ASP A 55 -2.39 -4.66 -40.98
C ASP A 55 -3.12 -5.64 -41.92
N ASP A 56 -4.29 -5.27 -42.45
CA ASP A 56 -4.80 -5.90 -43.68
C ASP A 56 -4.41 -5.03 -44.86
N HIS A 57 -3.17 -5.26 -45.27
CA HIS A 57 -2.59 -4.84 -46.52
C HIS A 57 -3.26 -5.66 -47.65
N SER A 58 -4.47 -5.29 -48.06
CA SER A 58 -5.13 -5.91 -49.22
C SER A 58 -5.78 -4.87 -50.15
N LEU A 59 -5.03 -4.59 -51.24
CA LEU A 59 -5.41 -4.04 -52.55
C LEU A 59 -5.89 -2.58 -52.64
#